data_AF-L0H0J8-F1
#
_entry.id   AF-L0H0J8-F1
#
_cell.length_a   1.000
_cell.length_b   1.000
_cell.length_c   1.000
_cell.angle_alpha   90.00
_cell.angle_beta   90.00
_cell.angle_gamma   90.00
#
_symmetry.space_group_name_H-M   'P 1'
#
loop_
_entity.id
_entity.type
_entity.pdbx_description
1 polymer ?
#
loop_
_entity_poly.entity_id
_entity_poly.type
_entity_poly.pdbx_seq_one_letter_code
_entity_poly.pdbx_strand_id
1 'polypeptide(L)'
;MNNGLGLVRYAMTFMLGSGIALSPGAVLAGADCGSQDPASPCMANQVSTQRGSTDFVWQFDCSGGPCQVGRFVTGSPWVRHPAGGVVTITGVSPDTSSDGFEKNPATGGVNMQGLLACSADDSAYEVTRDLSTQLPYDAAPDNGVYLKAKRYEGDCIAVFTKSVGDFCVAAYGSLTVLKQLPPDGKLGAKTFRPSLTGNTKRFFTLDDFDFARLPSLKDLPPTGTYSEIVTRWQGPVISLFIDKNGDQGRRWTPEPEVGLPDYAADKAERWNMDMFVTFTNDAFANKKDAVLALLQYAIDVYGAYVDGVRWVSGAGQGQGYWAPIVFLGALSTDSSVVANVRAATENMGMYEDGQNVQFTELHQIGVSRDGVNPIWGGFPGGSSISDGCAGGDSAGRGVYWANYTDATLRDTRKKKTCGDPYRFIDGPAEQPGSEYAACCSTGIYVSIGLAMKIWPEFRSAANNNMMIRFADRIMDGAGWWTQPDQCAAIDPRESSECNPYTAGKAASTCQYFGLTWGHNSNTNDCVTLAEAQANNWGDGQTPSPRWTAQHLTGRPTLDREKPGAELWDMFAAEANGEDEPIPAPNKPFKNQ
;
A
#
# COMPACT_ATOMS: atom_id res chain seq x y z
N MET A 1 -18.92 23.64 14.65
CA MET A 1 -17.90 22.70 15.13
C MET A 1 -18.59 21.60 15.94
N ASN A 2 -19.00 20.49 15.31
CA ASN A 2 -19.48 19.28 16.00
C ASN A 2 -19.52 18.02 15.11
N ASN A 3 -18.72 17.96 14.03
CA ASN A 3 -18.79 16.86 13.05
C ASN A 3 -17.58 15.89 13.12
N GLY A 4 -16.77 15.94 14.17
CA GLY A 4 -15.56 15.09 14.31
C GLY A 4 -15.75 13.74 15.01
N LEU A 5 -16.96 13.43 15.50
CA LEU A 5 -17.23 12.23 16.32
C LEU A 5 -17.87 11.06 15.54
N GLY A 6 -17.98 11.16 14.23
CA GLY A 6 -18.73 10.21 13.39
C GLY A 6 -17.97 8.94 12.96
N LEU A 7 -16.63 8.98 12.83
CA LEU A 7 -15.89 7.89 12.18
C LEU A 7 -15.34 6.81 13.12
N VAL A 8 -15.13 7.09 14.41
CA VAL A 8 -14.65 6.08 15.37
C VAL A 8 -15.75 5.08 15.78
N ARG A 9 -17.03 5.41 15.56
CA ARG A 9 -18.16 4.50 15.84
C ARG A 9 -18.49 3.51 14.70
N TYR A 10 -18.02 3.76 13.48
CA TYR A 10 -18.34 2.90 12.34
C TYR A 10 -17.44 1.65 12.23
N ALA A 11 -16.21 1.68 12.75
CA ALA A 11 -15.31 0.52 12.72
C ALA A 11 -15.59 -0.53 13.82
N MET A 12 -16.27 -0.17 14.92
CA MET A 12 -16.53 -1.10 16.04
C MET A 12 -17.95 -1.69 16.05
N THR A 13 -18.89 -1.17 15.27
CA THR A 13 -20.30 -1.62 15.30
C THR A 13 -20.63 -2.65 14.21
N PHE A 14 -19.72 -2.92 13.26
CA PHE A 14 -19.93 -3.91 12.20
C PHE A 14 -19.30 -5.30 12.46
N MET A 15 -18.64 -5.52 13.62
CA MET A 15 -18.02 -6.82 13.97
C MET A 15 -18.85 -7.69 14.95
N LEU A 16 -20.16 -7.42 15.11
CA LEU A 16 -21.06 -8.30 15.88
C LEU A 16 -22.19 -8.94 15.04
N GLY A 17 -22.12 -8.83 13.72
CA GLY A 17 -23.05 -9.49 12.81
C GLY A 17 -22.50 -10.80 12.29
N SER A 18 -23.06 -11.92 12.76
CA SER A 18 -22.94 -13.26 12.15
C SER A 18 -21.52 -13.83 12.07
N GLY A 19 -21.01 -14.32 13.19
CA GLY A 19 -19.89 -15.27 13.20
C GLY A 19 -20.27 -16.56 12.49
N ILE A 20 -20.13 -16.61 11.16
CA ILE A 20 -19.91 -17.87 10.45
C ILE A 20 -18.50 -18.29 10.86
N ALA A 21 -18.42 -19.19 11.83
CA ALA A 21 -17.18 -19.87 12.17
C ALA A 21 -16.78 -20.73 10.96
N LEU A 22 -15.99 -20.16 10.05
CA LEU A 22 -15.25 -20.94 9.07
C LEU A 22 -14.22 -21.75 9.86
N SER A 23 -14.38 -23.07 9.90
CA SER A 23 -13.41 -23.93 10.56
C SER A 23 -12.06 -23.80 9.84
N PRO A 24 -10.96 -23.44 10.53
CA PRO A 24 -9.62 -23.49 9.96
C PRO A 24 -9.21 -24.97 9.91
N GLY A 25 -9.65 -25.67 8.87
CA GLY A 25 -9.46 -27.11 8.76
C GLY A 25 -10.27 -27.74 7.65
N ALA A 26 -9.77 -27.64 6.42
CA ALA A 26 -9.49 -28.77 5.52
C ALA A 26 -9.49 -28.29 4.05
N VAL A 27 -8.39 -27.66 3.61
CA VAL A 27 -8.09 -27.56 2.17
C VAL A 27 -7.50 -28.90 1.72
N LEU A 28 -8.36 -29.92 1.61
CA LEU A 28 -8.09 -31.10 0.79
C LEU A 28 -9.34 -31.36 -0.05
N ALA A 29 -9.48 -30.59 -1.12
CA ALA A 29 -10.34 -30.98 -2.22
C ALA A 29 -9.54 -30.90 -3.53
N GLY A 30 -9.60 -32.01 -4.28
CA GLY A 30 -9.22 -32.11 -5.68
C GLY A 30 -7.73 -32.25 -5.98
N ALA A 31 -7.25 -33.50 -6.01
CA ALA A 31 -6.07 -34.00 -6.75
C ALA A 31 -4.66 -33.97 -6.17
N ASP A 32 -4.42 -33.34 -5.02
CA ASP A 32 -3.16 -33.56 -4.30
C ASP A 32 -3.21 -34.89 -3.55
N CYS A 33 -2.43 -35.86 -4.02
CA CYS A 33 -2.29 -37.18 -3.40
C CYS A 33 -1.39 -37.15 -2.13
N GLY A 34 -0.85 -35.98 -1.76
CA GLY A 34 0.00 -35.78 -0.59
C GLY A 34 1.45 -36.25 -0.78
N SER A 35 1.86 -36.57 -2.01
CA SER A 35 3.24 -37.00 -2.27
C SER A 35 4.21 -35.84 -2.01
N GLN A 36 5.29 -36.16 -1.29
CA GLN A 36 6.46 -35.29 -1.10
C GLN A 36 7.71 -35.87 -1.78
N ASP A 37 7.57 -36.97 -2.51
CA ASP A 37 8.66 -37.65 -3.20
C ASP A 37 8.78 -37.14 -4.65
N PRO A 38 9.86 -36.42 -5.01
CA PRO A 38 10.06 -35.94 -6.38
C PRO A 38 10.14 -37.05 -7.43
N ALA A 39 10.46 -38.29 -7.05
CA ALA A 39 10.45 -39.42 -7.96
C ALA A 39 9.03 -39.91 -8.27
N SER A 40 8.06 -39.57 -7.41
CA SER A 40 6.68 -40.06 -7.47
C SER A 40 5.66 -38.92 -7.25
N PRO A 41 5.67 -37.84 -8.05
CA PRO A 41 4.72 -36.74 -7.89
C PRO A 41 3.28 -37.19 -8.18
N CYS A 42 2.32 -36.48 -7.60
CA CYS A 42 0.91 -36.73 -7.86
C CYS A 42 0.58 -36.47 -9.33
N MET A 43 -0.31 -37.29 -9.89
CA MET A 43 -0.72 -37.23 -11.29
C MET A 43 -2.22 -36.97 -11.37
N ALA A 44 -2.64 -35.92 -12.09
CA ALA A 44 -4.05 -35.58 -12.24
C ALA A 44 -4.33 -34.78 -13.52
N ASN A 45 -5.62 -34.66 -13.87
CA ASN A 45 -6.12 -33.80 -14.96
C ASN A 45 -6.80 -32.52 -14.43
N GLN A 46 -6.84 -32.34 -13.12
CA GLN A 46 -7.45 -31.18 -12.50
C GLN A 46 -6.83 -30.91 -11.12
N VAL A 47 -6.93 -29.68 -10.64
CA VAL A 47 -6.69 -29.29 -9.23
C VAL A 47 -7.72 -28.25 -8.84
N SER A 48 -8.07 -28.19 -7.55
CA SER A 48 -8.94 -27.12 -7.05
C SER A 48 -8.35 -26.39 -5.85
N THR A 49 -8.79 -25.15 -5.63
CA THR A 49 -8.46 -24.37 -4.43
C THR A 49 -9.67 -23.54 -4.04
N GLN A 50 -10.01 -23.59 -2.76
CA GLN A 50 -11.10 -22.79 -2.20
C GLN A 50 -10.55 -21.45 -1.67
N ARG A 51 -11.26 -20.36 -1.95
CA ARG A 51 -10.99 -19.02 -1.42
C ARG A 51 -12.33 -18.38 -1.07
N GLY A 52 -12.51 -18.05 0.20
CA GLY A 52 -13.83 -17.66 0.72
C GLY A 52 -14.88 -18.72 0.40
N SER A 53 -15.95 -18.32 -0.29
CA SER A 53 -17.02 -19.21 -0.76
C SER A 53 -16.79 -19.79 -2.15
N THR A 54 -15.71 -19.39 -2.84
CA THR A 54 -15.48 -19.76 -4.24
C THR A 54 -14.51 -20.93 -4.38
N ASP A 55 -14.91 -21.92 -5.17
CA ASP A 55 -14.04 -23.02 -5.63
C ASP A 55 -13.46 -22.71 -7.02
N PHE A 56 -12.15 -22.55 -7.06
CA PHE A 56 -11.39 -22.41 -8.31
C PHE A 56 -10.92 -23.79 -8.75
N VAL A 57 -11.47 -24.31 -9.85
CA VAL A 57 -11.10 -25.61 -10.42
C VAL A 57 -10.37 -25.36 -11.73
N TRP A 58 -9.16 -25.90 -11.84
CA TRP A 58 -8.35 -25.87 -13.05
C TRP A 58 -8.34 -27.26 -13.66
N GLN A 59 -8.63 -27.36 -14.95
CA GLN A 59 -8.60 -28.59 -15.73
C GLN A 59 -7.50 -28.49 -16.79
N PHE A 60 -6.77 -29.57 -16.99
CA PHE A 60 -5.65 -29.60 -17.92
C PHE A 60 -5.36 -31.00 -18.46
N ASP A 61 -4.65 -31.01 -19.58
CA ASP A 61 -4.17 -32.20 -20.27
C ASP A 61 -2.66 -32.08 -20.57
N CYS A 62 -1.95 -33.21 -20.43
CA CYS A 62 -0.53 -33.33 -20.71
C CYS A 62 -0.25 -34.36 -21.81
N SER A 63 -0.62 -34.01 -23.05
CA SER A 63 -0.49 -34.86 -24.24
C SER A 63 -1.39 -36.10 -24.22
N GLY A 64 -2.67 -35.92 -23.85
CA GLY A 64 -3.68 -36.97 -23.75
C GLY A 64 -3.67 -37.74 -22.42
N GLY A 65 -2.97 -37.23 -21.41
CA GLY A 65 -2.77 -37.91 -20.13
C GLY A 65 -2.61 -36.94 -18.96
N PRO A 66 -2.46 -37.48 -17.73
CA PRO A 66 -2.35 -36.68 -16.52
C PRO A 66 -1.06 -35.87 -16.46
N CYS A 67 -1.17 -34.70 -15.83
CA CYS A 67 -0.07 -33.83 -15.49
C CYS A 67 0.44 -34.14 -14.07
N GLN A 68 1.70 -33.78 -13.81
CA GLN A 68 2.22 -33.73 -12.44
C GLN A 68 1.62 -32.54 -11.71
N VAL A 69 1.16 -32.74 -10.48
CA VAL A 69 0.52 -31.70 -9.67
C VAL A 69 1.05 -31.69 -8.24
N GLY A 70 0.90 -30.56 -7.57
CA GLY A 70 1.14 -30.42 -6.14
C GLY A 70 0.80 -29.01 -5.66
N ARG A 71 1.28 -28.66 -4.47
CA ARG A 71 1.02 -27.36 -3.83
C ARG A 71 2.30 -26.74 -3.31
N PHE A 72 2.34 -25.41 -3.35
CA PHE A 72 3.33 -24.61 -2.64
C PHE A 72 3.04 -24.61 -1.14
N VAL A 73 3.99 -24.10 -0.34
CA VAL A 73 3.91 -24.06 1.13
C VAL A 73 2.69 -23.29 1.64
N THR A 74 2.16 -22.36 0.86
CA THR A 74 0.94 -21.60 1.13
C THR A 74 -0.33 -22.19 0.50
N GLY A 75 -0.26 -23.42 0.00
CA GLY A 75 -1.39 -24.16 -0.55
C GLY A 75 -1.78 -23.79 -2.00
N SER A 76 -1.13 -22.79 -2.61
CA SER A 76 -1.36 -22.47 -4.04
C SER A 76 -0.96 -23.66 -4.92
N PRO A 77 -1.78 -24.07 -5.90
CA PRO A 77 -1.50 -25.24 -6.71
C PRO A 77 -0.47 -24.95 -7.82
N TRP A 78 0.27 -25.99 -8.19
CA TRP A 78 1.11 -26.00 -9.39
C TRP A 78 0.83 -27.23 -10.25
N VAL A 79 1.12 -27.11 -11.54
CA VAL A 79 1.02 -28.19 -12.53
C VAL A 79 2.27 -28.21 -13.40
N ARG A 80 2.68 -29.40 -13.86
CA ARG A 80 3.81 -29.60 -14.75
C ARG A 80 3.54 -30.76 -15.71
N HIS A 81 3.96 -30.62 -16.96
CA HIS A 81 3.98 -31.76 -17.88
C HIS A 81 5.05 -32.78 -17.45
N PRO A 82 4.76 -34.09 -17.37
CA PRO A 82 5.72 -35.10 -16.88
C PRO A 82 7.05 -35.07 -17.65
N ALA A 83 6.96 -34.98 -18.99
CA ALA A 83 8.11 -34.85 -19.90
C ALA A 83 8.65 -33.41 -20.05
N GLY A 84 8.16 -32.43 -19.28
CA GLY A 84 8.56 -31.02 -19.38
C GLY A 84 8.04 -30.27 -20.62
N GLY A 85 6.99 -30.77 -21.26
CA GLY A 85 6.30 -30.13 -22.39
C GLY A 85 5.25 -29.11 -21.99
N VAL A 86 4.37 -28.78 -22.94
CA VAL A 86 3.23 -27.87 -22.77
C VAL A 86 2.16 -28.50 -21.88
N VAL A 87 1.52 -27.69 -21.03
CA VAL A 87 0.29 -28.07 -20.32
C VAL A 87 -0.87 -27.40 -21.03
N THR A 88 -1.82 -28.17 -21.56
CA THR A 88 -3.01 -27.58 -22.19
C THR A 88 -4.07 -27.38 -21.12
N ILE A 89 -4.35 -26.12 -20.76
CA ILE A 89 -5.45 -25.76 -19.85
C ILE A 89 -6.75 -25.91 -20.62
N THR A 90 -7.61 -26.83 -20.20
CA THR A 90 -8.84 -27.20 -20.92
C THR A 90 -10.09 -26.55 -20.34
N GLY A 91 -10.04 -26.11 -19.08
CA GLY A 91 -11.16 -25.49 -18.39
C GLY A 91 -10.74 -24.81 -17.10
N VAL A 92 -11.42 -23.71 -16.73
CA VAL A 92 -11.18 -22.99 -15.47
C VAL A 92 -12.51 -22.52 -14.90
N SER A 93 -12.88 -22.98 -13.70
CA SER A 93 -14.03 -22.46 -12.96
C SER A 93 -13.61 -21.37 -11.96
N PRO A 94 -14.48 -20.40 -11.65
CA PRO A 94 -15.84 -20.19 -12.16
C PRO A 94 -15.84 -19.76 -13.64
N ASP A 95 -16.71 -20.34 -14.46
CA ASP A 95 -16.75 -20.09 -15.91
C ASP A 95 -17.95 -19.20 -16.26
N THR A 96 -17.75 -17.89 -16.13
CA THR A 96 -18.71 -16.89 -16.61
C THR A 96 -17.99 -15.91 -17.52
N SER A 97 -18.74 -15.24 -18.41
CA SER A 97 -18.18 -14.25 -19.35
C SER A 97 -17.55 -13.02 -18.68
N SER A 98 -17.70 -12.85 -17.36
CA SER A 98 -17.08 -11.77 -16.58
C SER A 98 -15.93 -12.24 -15.69
N ASP A 99 -15.72 -13.55 -15.56
CA ASP A 99 -14.69 -14.15 -14.73
C ASP A 99 -13.47 -14.45 -15.60
N GLY A 100 -12.67 -13.43 -15.91
CA GLY A 100 -11.50 -13.58 -16.76
C GLY A 100 -10.33 -14.28 -16.06
N PHE A 101 -9.36 -14.76 -16.84
CA PHE A 101 -8.07 -15.15 -16.29
C PHE A 101 -6.90 -14.71 -17.16
N GLU A 102 -5.80 -14.37 -16.51
CA GLU A 102 -4.62 -13.80 -17.15
C GLU A 102 -3.34 -14.47 -16.64
N LYS A 103 -2.36 -14.64 -17.52
CA LYS A 103 -1.02 -15.09 -17.17
C LYS A 103 -0.16 -13.89 -16.78
N ASN A 104 0.52 -13.98 -15.64
CA ASN A 104 1.45 -12.98 -15.13
C ASN A 104 0.90 -11.54 -15.22
N PRO A 105 -0.24 -11.23 -14.57
CA PRO A 105 -0.85 -9.91 -14.69
C PRO A 105 0.18 -8.80 -14.47
N ALA A 106 0.23 -7.85 -15.39
CA ALA A 106 1.21 -6.78 -15.38
C ALA A 106 0.56 -5.45 -15.75
N THR A 107 1.02 -4.36 -15.15
CA THR A 107 0.58 -3.00 -15.51
C THR A 107 1.19 -2.53 -16.81
N GLY A 108 2.31 -3.12 -17.26
CA GLY A 108 2.84 -3.09 -18.65
C GLY A 108 2.88 -1.75 -19.40
N GLY A 109 2.80 -0.61 -18.70
CA GLY A 109 2.53 0.70 -19.30
C GLY A 109 1.11 0.88 -19.88
N VAL A 110 0.26 -0.14 -19.86
CA VAL A 110 -1.10 -0.13 -20.41
C VAL A 110 -2.12 -0.36 -19.29
N ASN A 111 -3.19 0.44 -19.27
CA ASN A 111 -4.22 0.39 -18.23
C ASN A 111 -5.16 -0.84 -18.34
N MET A 112 -4.77 -1.86 -19.11
CA MET A 112 -5.61 -2.97 -19.56
C MET A 112 -5.28 -4.28 -18.83
N GLN A 113 -6.29 -5.13 -18.66
CA GLN A 113 -6.20 -6.44 -18.01
C GLN A 113 -7.23 -7.43 -18.58
N GLY A 114 -7.00 -8.73 -18.37
CA GLY A 114 -7.86 -9.83 -18.81
C GLY A 114 -8.61 -10.56 -17.69
N LEU A 115 -8.71 -9.98 -16.50
CA LEU A 115 -9.26 -10.58 -15.28
C LEU A 115 -10.76 -10.28 -15.06
N LEU A 116 -11.21 -9.07 -15.38
CA LEU A 116 -12.57 -8.61 -15.09
C LEU A 116 -13.13 -7.83 -16.29
N ALA A 117 -14.17 -8.36 -16.92
CA ALA A 117 -14.85 -7.70 -18.04
C ALA A 117 -16.05 -6.87 -17.53
N CYS A 118 -15.85 -5.56 -17.33
CA CYS A 118 -16.88 -4.66 -16.77
C CYS A 118 -17.65 -3.89 -17.85
N SER A 119 -18.48 -4.56 -18.66
CA SER A 119 -19.21 -3.96 -19.82
C SER A 119 -18.34 -3.67 -21.06
N ALA A 120 -19.00 -3.42 -22.20
CA ALA A 120 -18.36 -3.20 -23.49
C ALA A 120 -17.51 -1.91 -23.56
N ASP A 121 -17.74 -0.96 -22.65
CA ASP A 121 -17.06 0.35 -22.63
C ASP A 121 -15.92 0.41 -21.59
N ASP A 122 -15.56 -0.72 -20.95
CA ASP A 122 -14.48 -0.75 -19.97
C ASP A 122 -13.11 -0.61 -20.64
N SER A 123 -12.59 0.61 -20.64
CA SER A 123 -11.25 0.91 -21.14
C SER A 123 -10.11 0.14 -20.47
N ALA A 124 -10.36 -0.49 -19.31
CA ALA A 124 -9.36 -1.28 -18.61
C ALA A 124 -9.45 -2.79 -18.88
N TYR A 125 -10.41 -3.27 -19.68
CA TYR A 125 -10.48 -4.69 -20.06
C TYR A 125 -9.99 -4.91 -21.48
N GLU A 126 -9.18 -5.95 -21.68
CA GLU A 126 -8.67 -6.34 -22.99
C GLU A 126 -8.86 -7.85 -23.20
N VAL A 127 -9.76 -8.21 -24.13
CA VAL A 127 -10.14 -9.60 -24.41
C VAL A 127 -8.97 -10.48 -24.84
N THR A 128 -7.95 -9.93 -25.50
CA THR A 128 -6.75 -10.69 -25.92
C THR A 128 -5.88 -11.12 -24.74
N ARG A 129 -6.02 -10.46 -23.58
CA ARG A 129 -5.36 -10.82 -22.32
C ARG A 129 -6.19 -11.80 -21.50
N ASP A 130 -7.49 -11.88 -21.76
CA ASP A 130 -8.38 -12.84 -21.12
C ASP A 130 -8.28 -14.21 -21.80
N LEU A 131 -7.52 -15.09 -21.17
CA LEU A 131 -7.26 -16.44 -21.64
C LEU A 131 -8.49 -17.35 -21.52
N SER A 132 -9.56 -16.94 -20.81
CA SER A 132 -10.81 -17.71 -20.76
C SER A 132 -11.48 -17.82 -22.13
N THR A 133 -11.29 -16.80 -22.98
CA THR A 133 -11.81 -16.78 -24.36
C THR A 133 -10.96 -17.60 -25.34
N GLN A 134 -9.84 -18.15 -24.88
CA GLN A 134 -8.82 -18.83 -25.68
C GLN A 134 -8.68 -20.31 -25.29
N LEU A 135 -9.63 -20.86 -24.53
CA LEU A 135 -9.60 -22.27 -24.14
C LEU A 135 -9.97 -23.20 -25.32
N PRO A 136 -9.31 -24.36 -25.46
CA PRO A 136 -8.17 -24.82 -24.67
C PRO A 136 -6.90 -24.00 -24.94
N TYR A 137 -6.15 -23.68 -23.88
CA TYR A 137 -4.98 -22.80 -23.93
C TYR A 137 -3.67 -23.58 -23.66
N ASP A 138 -2.71 -23.49 -24.58
CA ASP A 138 -1.41 -24.13 -24.46
C ASP A 138 -0.45 -23.32 -23.58
N ALA A 139 -0.37 -23.68 -22.30
CA ALA A 139 0.51 -23.05 -21.34
C ALA A 139 1.96 -23.55 -21.49
N ALA A 140 2.86 -22.64 -21.85
CA ALA A 140 4.29 -22.92 -21.93
C ALA A 140 4.87 -23.30 -20.55
N PRO A 141 5.87 -24.21 -20.50
CA PRO A 141 6.56 -24.59 -19.27
C PRO A 141 7.58 -23.52 -18.88
N ASP A 142 7.12 -22.37 -18.38
CA ASP A 142 7.94 -21.18 -18.11
C ASP A 142 7.78 -20.59 -16.71
N ASN A 143 7.18 -21.35 -15.78
CA ASN A 143 6.85 -20.92 -14.42
C ASN A 143 5.78 -19.82 -14.36
N GLY A 144 5.03 -19.60 -15.45
CA GLY A 144 3.93 -18.64 -15.49
C GLY A 144 2.90 -18.89 -14.39
N VAL A 145 2.47 -17.80 -13.75
CA VAL A 145 1.38 -17.79 -12.77
C VAL A 145 0.12 -17.32 -13.47
N TYR A 146 -0.87 -18.19 -13.54
CA TYR A 146 -2.18 -17.93 -14.11
C TYR A 146 -3.11 -17.54 -12.98
N LEU A 147 -3.83 -16.45 -13.17
CA LEU A 147 -4.67 -15.86 -12.14
C LEU A 147 -6.08 -15.73 -12.66
N LYS A 148 -7.02 -16.40 -11.99
CA LYS A 148 -8.44 -16.42 -12.30
C LYS A 148 -9.18 -15.53 -11.32
N ALA A 149 -9.97 -14.59 -11.82
CA ALA A 149 -10.85 -13.78 -11.00
C ALA A 149 -12.22 -14.46 -10.85
N LYS A 150 -12.86 -14.24 -9.71
CA LYS A 150 -14.31 -14.37 -9.55
C LYS A 150 -14.88 -12.97 -9.36
N ARG A 151 -15.78 -12.55 -10.24
CA ARG A 151 -16.58 -11.36 -10.07
C ARG A 151 -17.48 -11.49 -8.84
N TYR A 152 -17.60 -10.40 -8.10
CA TYR A 152 -18.61 -10.26 -7.05
C TYR A 152 -20.00 -10.05 -7.64
N GLU A 153 -20.96 -10.86 -7.18
CA GLU A 153 -22.35 -10.85 -7.64
C GLU A 153 -23.23 -9.86 -6.85
N GLY A 154 -22.70 -9.27 -5.77
CA GLY A 154 -23.39 -8.26 -4.98
C GLY A 154 -23.21 -6.85 -5.53
N ASP A 155 -23.73 -5.87 -4.77
CA ASP A 155 -23.59 -4.45 -5.09
C ASP A 155 -22.18 -3.97 -4.72
N CYS A 156 -21.29 -3.91 -5.72
CA CYS A 156 -19.94 -3.37 -5.53
C CYS A 156 -19.97 -1.92 -5.04
N ILE A 157 -20.95 -1.10 -5.39
CA ILE A 157 -21.02 0.29 -4.90
C ILE A 157 -21.38 0.34 -3.41
N ALA A 158 -22.11 -0.66 -2.89
CA ALA A 158 -22.42 -0.76 -1.48
C ALA A 158 -21.20 -1.16 -0.63
N VAL A 159 -20.26 -1.88 -1.22
CA VAL A 159 -19.02 -2.33 -0.56
C VAL A 159 -17.89 -1.30 -0.75
N PHE A 160 -17.78 -0.75 -1.95
CA PHE A 160 -16.73 0.16 -2.37
C PHE A 160 -17.21 1.62 -2.46
N THR A 161 -16.44 2.48 -3.14
CA THR A 161 -16.88 3.83 -3.50
C THR A 161 -17.58 3.84 -4.87
N LYS A 162 -18.42 4.86 -5.13
CA LYS A 162 -19.10 5.04 -6.43
C LYS A 162 -18.17 5.04 -7.65
N SER A 163 -16.90 5.38 -7.48
CA SER A 163 -15.93 5.39 -8.58
C SER A 163 -15.54 3.99 -9.04
N VAL A 164 -15.72 2.94 -8.22
CA VAL A 164 -15.43 1.54 -8.56
C VAL A 164 -16.45 0.97 -9.56
N GLY A 165 -17.68 1.47 -9.54
CA GLY A 165 -18.77 1.00 -10.39
C GLY A 165 -19.39 -0.32 -9.93
N ASP A 166 -20.21 -0.93 -10.79
CA ASP A 166 -21.04 -2.12 -10.47
C ASP A 166 -20.27 -3.46 -10.59
N PHE A 167 -18.95 -3.41 -10.71
CA PHE A 167 -18.12 -4.58 -10.98
C PHE A 167 -16.85 -4.54 -10.14
N CYS A 168 -16.60 -5.64 -9.43
CA CYS A 168 -15.45 -5.80 -8.56
C CYS A 168 -15.15 -7.30 -8.40
N VAL A 169 -13.93 -7.61 -7.98
CA VAL A 169 -13.49 -8.98 -7.73
C VAL A 169 -13.88 -9.41 -6.32
N ALA A 170 -14.49 -10.59 -6.22
CA ALA A 170 -14.77 -11.25 -4.95
C ALA A 170 -13.52 -11.97 -4.41
N ALA A 171 -12.90 -12.78 -5.25
CA ALA A 171 -11.76 -13.62 -4.92
C ALA A 171 -10.89 -13.92 -6.14
N TYR A 172 -9.68 -14.41 -5.88
CA TYR A 172 -8.77 -14.92 -6.92
C TYR A 172 -8.33 -16.35 -6.64
N GLY A 173 -8.27 -17.17 -7.69
CA GLY A 173 -7.57 -18.45 -7.70
C GLY A 173 -6.30 -18.34 -8.55
N SER A 174 -5.24 -19.05 -8.17
CA SER A 174 -4.02 -19.10 -8.97
C SER A 174 -3.63 -20.52 -9.33
N LEU A 175 -2.92 -20.68 -10.44
CA LEU A 175 -2.25 -21.91 -10.87
C LEU A 175 -0.87 -21.54 -11.40
N THR A 176 0.18 -22.25 -10.97
CA THR A 176 1.53 -22.07 -11.56
C THR A 176 1.84 -23.22 -12.50
N VAL A 177 2.16 -22.93 -13.77
CA VAL A 177 2.60 -23.93 -14.75
C VAL A 177 4.12 -23.96 -14.74
N LEU A 178 4.69 -25.01 -14.17
CA LEU A 178 6.11 -25.11 -13.88
C LEU A 178 6.93 -25.64 -15.05
N LYS A 179 8.11 -25.05 -15.23
CA LYS A 179 9.16 -25.59 -16.10
C LYS A 179 9.82 -26.82 -15.48
N GLN A 180 10.17 -26.70 -14.21
CA GLN A 180 10.85 -27.71 -13.40
C GLN A 180 10.08 -27.88 -12.10
N LEU A 181 10.21 -29.05 -11.45
CA LEU A 181 9.65 -29.24 -10.12
C LEU A 181 10.18 -28.16 -9.16
N PRO A 182 9.42 -27.78 -8.11
CA PRO A 182 9.89 -26.80 -7.13
C PRO A 182 11.28 -27.16 -6.59
N PRO A 183 12.15 -26.17 -6.34
CA PRO A 183 13.57 -26.39 -6.05
C PRO A 183 13.83 -27.02 -4.68
N ASP A 184 12.82 -27.14 -3.82
CA ASP A 184 12.97 -27.70 -2.47
C ASP A 184 13.20 -29.22 -2.43
N GLY A 185 13.08 -29.93 -3.55
CA GLY A 185 13.13 -31.39 -3.58
C GLY A 185 12.02 -32.04 -2.74
N LYS A 186 10.95 -31.30 -2.46
CA LYS A 186 9.78 -31.68 -1.64
C LYS A 186 8.47 -31.25 -2.29
N LEU A 187 8.45 -31.17 -3.62
CA LEU A 187 7.24 -30.93 -4.40
C LEU A 187 6.48 -29.66 -3.99
N GLY A 188 7.19 -28.63 -3.52
CA GLY A 188 6.61 -27.34 -3.12
C GLY A 188 6.30 -27.23 -1.63
N ALA A 189 6.47 -28.28 -0.83
CA ALA A 189 6.19 -28.26 0.62
C ALA A 189 7.04 -27.26 1.42
N LYS A 190 8.13 -26.75 0.84
CA LYS A 190 8.93 -25.65 1.40
C LYS A 190 9.05 -24.46 0.47
N THR A 191 8.46 -24.49 -0.71
CA THR A 191 8.60 -23.44 -1.72
C THR A 191 7.36 -22.55 -1.73
N PHE A 192 7.53 -21.24 -1.77
CA PHE A 192 6.45 -20.29 -2.00
C PHE A 192 6.05 -20.27 -3.48
N ARG A 193 4.81 -19.87 -3.75
CA ARG A 193 4.43 -19.53 -5.12
C ARG A 193 5.28 -18.32 -5.56
N PRO A 194 5.84 -18.29 -6.78
CA PRO A 194 6.54 -17.12 -7.29
C PRO A 194 5.55 -15.95 -7.44
N SER A 195 6.04 -14.71 -7.51
CA SER A 195 5.19 -13.51 -7.61
C SER A 195 4.14 -13.61 -8.72
N LEU A 196 2.98 -12.98 -8.51
CA LEU A 196 1.90 -12.93 -9.51
C LEU A 196 2.37 -12.25 -10.81
N THR A 197 3.16 -11.19 -10.69
CA THR A 197 3.58 -10.34 -11.82
C THR A 197 4.89 -10.78 -12.44
N GLY A 198 5.16 -10.27 -13.63
CA GLY A 198 6.48 -10.37 -14.26
C GLY A 198 6.72 -11.71 -14.95
N ASN A 199 7.63 -11.71 -15.92
CA ASN A 199 8.02 -12.92 -16.64
C ASN A 199 9.22 -13.62 -16.00
N THR A 200 10.01 -12.90 -15.20
CA THR A 200 11.12 -13.48 -14.45
C THR A 200 10.61 -13.96 -13.10
N LYS A 201 10.46 -15.27 -12.95
CA LYS A 201 9.91 -15.88 -11.73
C LYS A 201 11.03 -16.35 -10.80
N ARG A 202 11.09 -15.71 -9.63
CA ARG A 202 11.95 -16.14 -8.51
C ARG A 202 11.14 -17.05 -7.58
N PHE A 203 11.69 -18.21 -7.27
CA PHE A 203 11.18 -19.08 -6.21
C PHE A 203 11.89 -18.74 -4.92
N PHE A 204 11.11 -18.57 -3.85
CA PHE A 204 11.60 -18.53 -2.49
C PHE A 204 11.25 -19.84 -1.80
N THR A 205 12.09 -20.26 -0.87
CA THR A 205 11.91 -21.43 -0.03
C THR A 205 11.94 -21.02 1.44
N LEU A 206 11.50 -21.90 2.33
CA LEU A 206 11.59 -21.66 3.77
C LEU A 206 13.05 -21.43 4.24
N ASP A 207 14.04 -21.98 3.53
CA ASP A 207 15.45 -21.85 3.88
C ASP A 207 16.04 -20.49 3.46
N ASP A 208 15.31 -19.72 2.63
CA ASP A 208 15.65 -18.33 2.28
C ASP A 208 15.27 -17.31 3.37
N PHE A 209 14.70 -17.79 4.48
CA PHE A 209 14.20 -16.97 5.57
C PHE A 209 14.67 -17.46 6.94
N ASP A 210 14.99 -16.51 7.80
CA ASP A 210 15.35 -16.74 9.20
C ASP A 210 14.20 -16.28 10.10
N PHE A 211 13.30 -17.22 10.40
CA PHE A 211 12.12 -16.96 11.24
C PHE A 211 12.47 -16.70 12.70
N ALA A 212 13.71 -16.97 13.14
CA ALA A 212 14.16 -16.62 14.49
C ALA A 212 14.33 -15.11 14.66
N ARG A 213 14.38 -14.35 13.56
CA ARG A 213 14.40 -12.88 13.56
C ARG A 213 13.04 -12.26 13.89
N LEU A 214 11.95 -13.02 13.86
CA LEU A 214 10.64 -12.47 14.21
C LEU A 214 10.64 -12.01 15.68
N PRO A 215 10.09 -10.83 15.99
CA PRO A 215 9.87 -10.43 17.36
C PRO A 215 9.02 -11.45 18.14
N SER A 216 9.23 -11.48 19.45
CA SER A 216 8.54 -12.36 20.41
C SER A 216 8.12 -11.58 21.65
N LEU A 217 7.01 -10.86 21.53
CA LEU A 217 6.46 -9.93 22.50
C LEU A 217 5.42 -10.61 23.38
N LYS A 218 5.54 -10.43 24.70
CA LYS A 218 4.73 -11.15 25.70
C LYS A 218 3.32 -10.59 25.88
N ASP A 219 3.13 -9.29 25.68
CA ASP A 219 1.94 -8.55 26.12
C ASP A 219 1.32 -7.75 24.97
N LEU A 220 1.05 -8.42 23.84
CA LEU A 220 0.29 -7.81 22.75
C LEU A 220 -1.21 -8.03 22.96
N PRO A 221 -2.06 -6.98 22.89
CA PRO A 221 -3.49 -7.15 22.96
C PRO A 221 -3.96 -8.05 21.82
N PRO A 222 -4.91 -8.97 22.07
CA PRO A 222 -5.45 -9.84 21.03
C PRO A 222 -6.15 -8.97 19.98
N THR A 223 -5.56 -8.86 18.80
CA THR A 223 -6.05 -8.01 17.69
C THR A 223 -6.38 -8.82 16.44
N GLY A 224 -6.75 -10.09 16.62
CA GLY A 224 -7.12 -11.04 15.57
C GLY A 224 -6.62 -12.45 15.89
N THR A 225 -6.92 -13.40 15.01
CA THR A 225 -6.49 -14.79 15.08
C THR A 225 -5.57 -15.14 13.90
N TYR A 226 -4.65 -16.10 14.08
CA TYR A 226 -3.80 -16.57 12.98
C TYR A 226 -4.60 -17.09 11.78
N SER A 227 -5.76 -17.71 12.02
CA SER A 227 -6.66 -18.17 10.93
C SER A 227 -7.23 -17.03 10.10
N GLU A 228 -7.57 -15.89 10.70
CA GLU A 228 -8.05 -14.73 9.94
C GLU A 228 -6.94 -14.13 9.06
N ILE A 229 -5.69 -14.11 9.56
CA ILE A 229 -4.51 -13.69 8.78
C ILE A 229 -4.32 -14.61 7.58
N VAL A 230 -4.41 -15.93 7.78
CA VAL A 230 -4.31 -16.91 6.69
C VAL A 230 -5.40 -16.68 5.65
N THR A 231 -6.66 -16.51 6.07
CA THR A 231 -7.79 -16.25 5.16
C THR A 231 -7.56 -14.99 4.31
N ARG A 232 -7.06 -13.91 4.91
CA ARG A 232 -6.79 -12.64 4.22
C ARG A 232 -5.65 -12.73 3.21
N TRP A 233 -4.52 -13.31 3.61
CA TRP A 233 -3.24 -13.10 2.89
C TRP A 233 -2.67 -14.34 2.19
N GLN A 234 -3.21 -15.55 2.42
CA GLN A 234 -2.71 -16.77 1.76
C GLN A 234 -3.04 -16.79 0.26
N GLY A 235 -4.13 -16.12 -0.13
CA GLY A 235 -4.56 -16.03 -1.52
C GLY A 235 -3.81 -14.96 -2.32
N PRO A 236 -3.94 -14.97 -3.65
CA PRO A 236 -3.50 -13.85 -4.47
C PRO A 236 -4.25 -12.56 -4.09
N VAL A 237 -3.51 -11.50 -3.83
CA VAL A 237 -4.05 -10.15 -3.64
C VAL A 237 -3.42 -9.24 -4.68
N ILE A 238 -4.22 -8.70 -5.59
CA ILE A 238 -3.74 -7.81 -6.64
C ILE A 238 -4.09 -6.37 -6.29
N SER A 239 -3.10 -5.48 -6.35
CA SER A 239 -3.36 -4.04 -6.38
C SER A 239 -2.43 -3.31 -7.34
N LEU A 240 -2.26 -3.91 -8.51
CA LEU A 240 -1.38 -3.42 -9.57
C LEU A 240 -1.98 -2.21 -10.28
N PHE A 241 -3.30 -2.14 -10.36
CA PHE A 241 -4.00 -1.21 -11.24
C PHE A 241 -4.22 0.19 -10.65
N ILE A 242 -3.83 0.45 -9.39
CA ILE A 242 -4.10 1.74 -8.74
C ILE A 242 -3.30 2.91 -9.37
N ASP A 243 -2.05 2.69 -9.79
CA ASP A 243 -1.23 3.73 -10.46
C ASP A 243 -1.87 4.25 -11.75
N LYS A 244 -2.54 3.33 -12.44
CA LYS A 244 -3.00 3.50 -13.82
C LYS A 244 -4.47 3.85 -13.93
N ASN A 245 -5.29 3.27 -13.06
CA ASN A 245 -6.73 3.43 -13.05
C ASN A 245 -7.23 4.29 -11.87
N GLY A 246 -6.33 4.83 -11.03
CA GLY A 246 -6.69 5.64 -9.87
C GLY A 246 -7.63 4.87 -8.94
N ASP A 247 -8.69 5.52 -8.46
CA ASP A 247 -9.68 4.89 -7.59
C ASP A 247 -10.39 3.68 -8.24
N GLN A 248 -10.51 3.64 -9.57
CA GLN A 248 -11.07 2.45 -10.24
C GLN A 248 -10.17 1.23 -10.08
N GLY A 249 -8.88 1.42 -9.79
CA GLY A 249 -7.93 0.36 -9.43
C GLY A 249 -8.38 -0.52 -8.26
N ARG A 250 -9.29 -0.03 -7.42
CA ARG A 250 -9.79 -0.76 -6.26
C ARG A 250 -10.67 -1.96 -6.63
N ARG A 251 -11.33 -1.96 -7.79
CA ARG A 251 -12.23 -3.06 -8.21
C ARG A 251 -11.53 -4.41 -8.35
N TRP A 252 -10.21 -4.42 -8.48
CA TRP A 252 -9.40 -5.64 -8.54
C TRP A 252 -8.85 -6.09 -7.19
N THR A 253 -9.21 -5.41 -6.10
CA THR A 253 -8.93 -5.89 -4.74
C THR A 253 -9.99 -6.94 -4.35
N PRO A 254 -9.61 -8.15 -3.91
CA PRO A 254 -10.57 -9.16 -3.50
C PRO A 254 -11.06 -8.81 -2.09
N GLU A 255 -12.20 -8.13 -1.95
CA GLU A 255 -12.70 -7.71 -0.63
C GLU A 255 -13.77 -8.66 -0.06
N PRO A 256 -14.91 -8.89 -0.74
CA PRO A 256 -16.09 -9.49 -0.11
C PRO A 256 -15.88 -10.91 0.43
N GLU A 257 -14.98 -11.69 -0.16
CA GLU A 257 -14.81 -13.11 0.20
C GLU A 257 -13.59 -13.39 1.08
N VAL A 258 -12.62 -12.48 1.16
CA VAL A 258 -11.38 -12.69 1.95
C VAL A 258 -11.22 -11.69 3.10
N GLY A 259 -12.14 -10.73 3.24
CA GLY A 259 -12.16 -9.81 4.38
C GLY A 259 -11.06 -8.76 4.36
N LEU A 260 -10.61 -8.36 3.17
CA LEU A 260 -9.71 -7.23 2.97
C LEU A 260 -10.54 -5.98 2.65
N PRO A 261 -10.26 -4.82 3.25
CA PRO A 261 -10.96 -3.58 2.87
C PRO A 261 -10.58 -3.13 1.45
N ASP A 262 -11.44 -2.36 0.77
CA ASP A 262 -11.12 -1.83 -0.56
C ASP A 262 -9.98 -0.82 -0.54
N TYR A 263 -9.98 0.05 0.47
CA TYR A 263 -9.12 1.19 0.53
C TYR A 263 -7.72 0.79 0.97
N ALA A 264 -6.70 1.29 0.26
CA ALA A 264 -5.35 0.80 0.49
C ALA A 264 -4.77 1.22 1.86
N ALA A 265 -5.18 2.37 2.39
CA ALA A 265 -4.89 2.76 3.77
C ALA A 265 -5.46 1.75 4.78
N ASP A 266 -6.71 1.35 4.60
CA ASP A 266 -7.37 0.38 5.48
C ASP A 266 -6.71 -1.01 5.33
N LYS A 267 -6.27 -1.37 4.12
CA LYS A 267 -5.48 -2.60 3.89
C LYS A 267 -4.13 -2.53 4.57
N ALA A 268 -3.46 -1.38 4.52
CA ALA A 268 -2.19 -1.16 5.18
C ALA A 268 -2.34 -1.26 6.71
N GLU A 269 -3.40 -0.66 7.27
CA GLU A 269 -3.76 -0.82 8.68
C GLU A 269 -3.94 -2.30 9.02
N ARG A 270 -4.77 -3.02 8.24
CA ARG A 270 -5.04 -4.45 8.45
C ARG A 270 -3.77 -5.28 8.37
N TRP A 271 -2.93 -5.04 7.37
CA TRP A 271 -1.68 -5.76 7.18
C TRP A 271 -0.70 -5.48 8.34
N ASN A 272 -0.56 -4.23 8.76
CA ASN A 272 0.32 -3.87 9.88
C ASN A 272 -0.17 -4.53 11.18
N MET A 273 -1.48 -4.49 11.46
CA MET A 273 -2.06 -5.19 12.61
C MET A 273 -1.77 -6.70 12.57
N ASP A 274 -1.98 -7.34 11.43
CA ASP A 274 -1.72 -8.78 11.26
C ASP A 274 -0.24 -9.12 11.42
N MET A 275 0.66 -8.26 10.94
CA MET A 275 2.10 -8.37 11.20
C MET A 275 2.39 -8.32 12.70
N PHE A 276 1.85 -7.35 13.44
CA PHE A 276 2.03 -7.27 14.89
C PHE A 276 1.44 -8.49 15.63
N VAL A 277 0.32 -9.06 15.17
CA VAL A 277 -0.20 -10.32 15.73
C VAL A 277 0.81 -11.47 15.59
N THR A 278 1.61 -11.51 14.52
CA THR A 278 2.69 -12.50 14.39
C THR A 278 3.90 -12.24 15.28
N PHE A 279 3.96 -11.09 15.97
CA PHE A 279 5.03 -10.76 16.91
C PHE A 279 4.78 -11.26 18.33
N THR A 280 3.64 -11.89 18.61
CA THR A 280 3.38 -12.53 19.91
C THR A 280 4.45 -13.57 20.26
N ASN A 281 4.65 -13.82 21.55
CA ASN A 281 5.57 -14.83 22.06
C ASN A 281 5.06 -16.28 21.94
N ASP A 282 4.00 -16.51 21.16
CA ASP A 282 3.55 -17.86 20.83
C ASP A 282 4.65 -18.63 20.09
N ALA A 283 4.69 -19.95 20.32
CA ALA A 283 5.57 -20.83 19.58
C ALA A 283 5.35 -20.66 18.07
N PHE A 284 6.44 -20.60 17.30
CA PHE A 284 6.36 -20.37 15.84
C PHE A 284 5.42 -21.36 15.15
N ALA A 285 5.35 -22.62 15.61
CA ALA A 285 4.44 -23.62 15.08
C ALA A 285 2.96 -23.17 15.09
N ASN A 286 2.54 -22.38 16.07
CA ASN A 286 1.15 -21.89 16.19
C ASN A 286 0.84 -20.75 15.21
N LYS A 287 1.85 -19.91 14.92
CA LYS A 287 1.72 -18.73 14.05
C LYS A 287 2.29 -18.92 12.65
N LYS A 288 2.87 -20.10 12.36
CA LYS A 288 3.60 -20.40 11.12
C LYS A 288 2.79 -20.02 9.90
N ASP A 289 1.58 -20.55 9.76
CA ASP A 289 0.80 -20.35 8.53
C ASP A 289 0.41 -18.88 8.31
N ALA A 290 0.16 -18.12 9.38
CA ALA A 290 -0.07 -16.68 9.31
C ALA A 290 1.19 -15.93 8.81
N VAL A 291 2.37 -16.26 9.34
CA VAL A 291 3.65 -15.70 8.85
C VAL A 291 3.86 -16.04 7.38
N LEU A 292 3.62 -17.30 6.96
CA LEU A 292 3.80 -17.70 5.56
C LEU A 292 2.79 -16.99 4.63
N ALA A 293 1.56 -16.75 5.08
CA ALA A 293 0.57 -16.00 4.34
C ALA A 293 1.00 -14.54 4.12
N LEU A 294 1.44 -13.85 5.19
CA LEU A 294 2.00 -12.49 5.07
C LEU A 294 3.23 -12.44 4.16
N LEU A 295 4.11 -13.44 4.25
CA LEU A 295 5.30 -13.53 3.42
C LEU A 295 4.98 -13.79 1.95
N GLN A 296 3.94 -14.58 1.65
CA GLN A 296 3.48 -14.78 0.28
C GLN A 296 2.95 -13.49 -0.34
N TYR A 297 2.16 -12.70 0.41
CA TYR A 297 1.73 -11.37 -0.03
C TYR A 297 2.94 -10.45 -0.25
N ALA A 298 3.91 -10.45 0.66
CA ALA A 298 5.14 -9.68 0.52
C ALA A 298 5.96 -10.06 -0.73
N ILE A 299 6.01 -11.36 -1.09
CA ILE A 299 6.65 -11.84 -2.33
C ILE A 299 5.91 -11.31 -3.57
N ASP A 300 4.58 -11.24 -3.54
CA ASP A 300 3.80 -10.69 -4.66
C ASP A 300 4.05 -9.19 -4.84
N VAL A 301 4.05 -8.43 -3.73
CA VAL A 301 4.34 -6.98 -3.76
C VAL A 301 5.79 -6.74 -4.19
N TYR A 302 6.75 -7.54 -3.72
CA TYR A 302 8.15 -7.45 -4.13
C TYR A 302 8.34 -7.73 -5.62
N GLY A 303 7.67 -8.76 -6.17
CA GLY A 303 7.67 -9.02 -7.61
C GLY A 303 7.13 -7.85 -8.42
N ALA A 304 6.01 -7.27 -7.98
CA ALA A 304 5.43 -6.08 -8.62
C ALA A 304 6.37 -4.87 -8.55
N TYR A 305 7.04 -4.66 -7.42
CA TYR A 305 8.06 -3.61 -7.26
C TYR A 305 9.23 -3.80 -8.23
N VAL A 306 9.76 -5.02 -8.35
CA VAL A 306 10.84 -5.35 -9.30
C VAL A 306 10.40 -5.17 -10.75
N ASP A 307 9.13 -5.41 -11.06
CA ASP A 307 8.55 -5.15 -12.38
C ASP A 307 8.24 -3.66 -12.64
N GLY A 308 8.55 -2.76 -11.70
CA GLY A 308 8.39 -1.32 -11.84
C GLY A 308 6.98 -0.81 -11.54
N VAL A 309 6.14 -1.59 -10.85
CA VAL A 309 4.85 -1.10 -10.35
C VAL A 309 5.08 0.00 -9.32
N ARG A 310 4.17 0.96 -9.30
CA ARG A 310 4.20 2.13 -8.43
C ARG A 310 2.87 2.23 -7.70
N TRP A 311 2.90 2.79 -6.50
CA TRP A 311 1.74 3.06 -5.66
C TRP A 311 1.94 4.45 -5.08
N VAL A 312 1.78 5.48 -5.92
CA VAL A 312 2.14 6.88 -5.59
C VAL A 312 0.95 7.79 -5.30
N SER A 313 -0.26 7.25 -5.21
CA SER A 313 -1.46 8.05 -4.96
C SER A 313 -1.55 8.49 -3.49
N GLY A 314 -1.73 9.80 -3.26
CA GLY A 314 -1.54 10.43 -1.96
C GLY A 314 -2.75 10.48 -1.02
N ALA A 315 -3.96 10.12 -1.42
CA ALA A 315 -5.09 10.19 -0.48
C ALA A 315 -5.17 8.97 0.47
N GLY A 316 -4.35 7.94 0.24
CA GLY A 316 -4.38 6.66 0.95
C GLY A 316 -4.58 5.47 0.01
N GLN A 317 -4.85 5.70 -1.28
CA GLN A 317 -5.01 4.66 -2.29
C GLN A 317 -3.72 3.90 -2.61
N GLY A 318 -2.56 4.54 -2.42
CA GLY A 318 -1.25 3.95 -2.73
C GLY A 318 -0.49 3.39 -1.53
N GLN A 319 -1.12 3.28 -0.35
CA GLN A 319 -0.45 2.81 0.87
C GLN A 319 -0.58 1.29 1.05
N GLY A 320 0.26 0.69 1.88
CA GLY A 320 0.22 -0.73 2.26
C GLY A 320 1.09 -1.64 1.42
N TYR A 321 2.08 -1.10 0.70
CA TYR A 321 2.96 -1.87 -0.17
C TYR A 321 4.43 -1.81 0.24
N TRP A 322 4.84 -0.77 0.97
CA TRP A 322 6.22 -0.69 1.45
C TRP A 322 6.50 -1.65 2.62
N ALA A 323 5.64 -1.64 3.65
CA ALA A 323 5.83 -2.49 4.83
C ALA A 323 5.91 -4.00 4.50
N PRO A 324 5.10 -4.57 3.58
CA PRO A 324 5.26 -5.95 3.12
C PRO A 324 6.67 -6.26 2.58
N ILE A 325 7.24 -5.43 1.70
CA ILE A 325 8.58 -5.72 1.14
C ILE A 325 9.68 -5.56 2.19
N VAL A 326 9.50 -4.67 3.17
CA VAL A 326 10.41 -4.55 4.32
C VAL A 326 10.34 -5.80 5.19
N PHE A 327 9.15 -6.35 5.43
CA PHE A 327 8.97 -7.63 6.13
C PHE A 327 9.68 -8.79 5.43
N LEU A 328 9.58 -8.87 4.09
CA LEU A 328 10.34 -9.82 3.27
C LEU A 328 11.85 -9.65 3.50
N GLY A 329 12.35 -8.42 3.41
CA GLY A 329 13.76 -8.11 3.61
C GLY A 329 14.26 -8.43 5.02
N ALA A 330 13.47 -8.14 6.06
CA ALA A 330 13.81 -8.39 7.45
C ALA A 330 14.05 -9.88 7.74
N LEU A 331 13.22 -10.75 7.15
CA LEU A 331 13.33 -12.20 7.30
C LEU A 331 14.34 -12.83 6.35
N SER A 332 14.66 -12.19 5.23
CA SER A 332 15.49 -12.83 4.20
C SER A 332 16.93 -13.05 4.64
N THR A 333 17.47 -14.22 4.30
CA THR A 333 18.90 -14.55 4.41
C THR A 333 19.68 -14.16 3.17
N ASP A 334 19.00 -13.84 2.06
CA ASP A 334 19.62 -13.39 0.81
C ASP A 334 19.92 -11.88 0.86
N SER A 335 21.20 -11.56 1.02
CA SER A 335 21.69 -10.17 1.03
C SER A 335 21.30 -9.36 -0.21
N SER A 336 21.07 -9.98 -1.37
CA SER A 336 20.63 -9.28 -2.58
C SER A 336 19.19 -8.80 -2.49
N VAL A 337 18.31 -9.56 -1.83
CA VAL A 337 16.93 -9.15 -1.53
C VAL A 337 16.94 -8.00 -0.54
N VAL A 338 17.72 -8.14 0.54
CA VAL A 338 17.85 -7.09 1.56
C VAL A 338 18.35 -5.78 0.93
N ALA A 339 19.38 -5.85 0.08
CA ALA A 339 19.92 -4.68 -0.61
C ALA A 339 18.89 -4.06 -1.57
N ASN A 340 18.12 -4.87 -2.29
CA ASN A 340 17.10 -4.38 -3.22
C ASN A 340 15.90 -3.71 -2.51
N VAL A 341 15.46 -4.28 -1.38
CA VAL A 341 14.44 -3.69 -0.50
C VAL A 341 14.94 -2.39 0.11
N ARG A 342 16.19 -2.36 0.61
CA ARG A 342 16.82 -1.14 1.13
C ARG A 342 16.91 -0.04 0.08
N ALA A 343 17.27 -0.40 -1.15
CA ALA A 343 17.37 0.53 -2.27
C ALA A 343 16.02 1.18 -2.61
N ALA A 344 14.88 0.51 -2.35
CA ALA A 344 13.56 1.11 -2.51
C ALA A 344 13.38 2.40 -1.70
N THR A 345 14.02 2.46 -0.53
CA THR A 345 14.04 3.62 0.35
C THR A 345 15.11 4.63 -0.06
N GLU A 346 16.33 4.18 -0.43
CA GLU A 346 17.42 5.07 -0.81
C GLU A 346 17.14 5.84 -2.11
N ASN A 347 16.42 5.22 -3.04
CA ASN A 347 15.99 5.83 -4.29
C ASN A 347 14.92 6.92 -4.12
N MET A 348 14.45 7.17 -2.88
CA MET A 348 13.67 8.36 -2.53
C MET A 348 14.49 9.65 -2.43
N GLY A 349 15.82 9.59 -2.62
CA GLY A 349 16.68 10.77 -2.62
C GLY A 349 15.92 11.92 -3.29
N MET A 350 15.78 13.05 -2.58
CA MET A 350 14.80 14.13 -2.83
C MET A 350 14.82 14.69 -4.26
N TYR A 351 14.47 13.87 -5.25
CA TYR A 351 14.52 14.23 -6.64
C TYR A 351 13.33 15.12 -6.87
N GLU A 352 13.63 16.34 -7.29
CA GLU A 352 12.67 17.34 -7.77
C GLU A 352 11.84 16.83 -8.96
N ASP A 353 12.16 15.65 -9.51
CA ASP A 353 11.41 15.00 -10.59
C ASP A 353 10.46 13.87 -10.16
N GLY A 354 10.60 13.32 -8.94
CA GLY A 354 9.76 12.27 -8.33
C GLY A 354 9.21 11.22 -9.29
N GLN A 355 9.99 10.85 -10.31
CA GLN A 355 9.64 9.80 -11.27
C GLN A 355 9.95 8.41 -10.70
N ASN A 356 10.83 8.36 -9.69
CA ASN A 356 11.39 7.12 -9.13
C ASN A 356 10.76 6.67 -7.81
N VAL A 357 9.82 7.43 -7.24
CA VAL A 357 9.15 7.00 -6.01
C VAL A 357 8.12 5.92 -6.37
N GLN A 358 8.22 4.76 -5.73
CA GLN A 358 7.30 3.64 -5.98
C GLN A 358 6.25 3.46 -4.88
N PHE A 359 6.43 4.07 -3.70
CA PHE A 359 5.56 3.86 -2.54
C PHE A 359 5.05 5.18 -1.95
N THR A 360 3.74 5.29 -1.68
CA THR A 360 3.14 6.49 -1.10
C THR A 360 3.66 6.75 0.31
N GLU A 361 3.88 5.70 1.12
CA GLU A 361 4.37 5.80 2.50
C GLU A 361 5.72 6.52 2.59
N LEU A 362 6.52 6.32 1.55
CA LEU A 362 7.83 6.90 1.34
C LEU A 362 7.74 8.34 0.79
N HIS A 363 6.72 8.63 -0.02
CA HIS A 363 6.52 9.95 -0.62
C HIS A 363 5.97 11.00 0.35
N GLN A 364 5.14 10.58 1.31
CA GLN A 364 4.36 11.50 2.14
C GLN A 364 5.08 12.00 3.40
N ILE A 365 6.22 11.40 3.75
CA ILE A 365 7.04 11.87 4.87
C ILE A 365 8.29 12.53 4.29
N GLY A 366 8.30 13.86 4.32
CA GLY A 366 9.41 14.69 3.87
C GLY A 366 10.22 15.23 5.03
N VAL A 367 11.24 16.01 4.69
CA VAL A 367 12.03 16.78 5.66
C VAL A 367 11.62 18.24 5.56
N SER A 368 11.48 18.90 6.71
CA SER A 368 11.23 20.32 6.81
C SER A 368 12.38 21.12 6.19
N ARG A 369 12.12 22.39 5.92
CA ARG A 369 13.06 23.30 5.23
C ARG A 369 14.40 23.46 5.95
N ASP A 370 14.40 23.38 7.28
CA ASP A 370 15.63 23.40 8.09
C ASP A 370 16.47 22.11 7.95
N GLY A 371 15.97 21.10 7.22
CA GLY A 371 16.62 19.82 7.03
C GLY A 371 16.57 18.92 8.27
N VAL A 372 15.87 19.34 9.32
CA VAL A 372 15.90 18.63 10.60
C VAL A 372 14.68 17.74 10.69
N ASN A 373 13.46 18.19 10.46
CA ASN A 373 12.30 17.51 11.03
C ASN A 373 11.42 16.79 10.02
N PRO A 374 10.84 15.64 10.37
CA PRO A 374 9.86 14.99 9.51
C PRO A 374 8.60 15.85 9.43
N ILE A 375 8.05 16.01 8.23
CA ILE A 375 6.74 16.64 7.98
C ILE A 375 5.94 15.80 6.99
N TRP A 376 4.62 15.83 7.12
CA TRP A 376 3.68 15.08 6.31
C TRP A 376 3.13 15.90 5.15
N GLY A 377 2.95 15.23 4.01
CA GLY A 377 2.17 15.67 2.86
C GLY A 377 2.82 15.27 1.54
N GLY A 378 2.08 15.36 0.44
CA GLY A 378 2.64 15.19 -0.89
C GLY A 378 3.54 16.37 -1.25
N PHE A 379 4.84 16.12 -1.45
CA PHE A 379 5.82 17.16 -1.78
C PHE A 379 6.03 17.30 -3.29
N PRO A 380 6.28 18.52 -3.79
CA PRO A 380 6.63 18.74 -5.19
C PRO A 380 7.88 17.93 -5.56
N GLY A 381 7.78 17.24 -6.69
CA GLY A 381 8.71 16.20 -7.10
C GLY A 381 7.92 15.03 -7.71
N GLY A 382 6.94 14.46 -7.01
CA GLY A 382 6.18 13.30 -7.50
C GLY A 382 5.50 13.53 -8.85
N SER A 383 5.95 12.86 -9.91
CA SER A 383 5.39 12.97 -11.27
C SER A 383 3.96 12.44 -11.46
N SER A 384 3.25 12.04 -10.39
CA SER A 384 1.81 11.83 -10.49
C SER A 384 1.10 13.19 -10.51
N ILE A 385 1.05 13.73 -11.72
CA ILE A 385 0.25 14.88 -12.19
C ILE A 385 -1.21 14.85 -11.69
N SER A 386 -1.71 13.73 -11.17
CA SER A 386 -3.08 13.55 -10.65
C SER A 386 -3.38 14.27 -9.33
N ASP A 387 -2.38 14.52 -8.49
CA ASP A 387 -2.65 15.00 -7.13
C ASP A 387 -2.75 16.53 -7.04
N GLY A 388 -2.44 17.27 -8.11
CA GLY A 388 -2.61 18.72 -8.20
C GLY A 388 -1.65 19.54 -7.32
N CYS A 389 -1.08 18.94 -6.27
CA CYS A 389 -0.11 19.58 -5.38
C CYS A 389 1.32 19.60 -5.95
N ALA A 390 1.61 18.73 -6.92
CA ALA A 390 2.97 18.45 -7.39
C ALA A 390 3.48 19.35 -8.52
N GLY A 391 2.69 20.34 -8.96
CA GLY A 391 3.20 21.36 -9.89
C GLY A 391 4.26 22.20 -9.20
N GLY A 392 5.54 21.97 -9.51
CA GLY A 392 6.65 22.86 -9.11
C GLY A 392 6.54 24.27 -9.71
N ASP A 393 5.50 24.53 -10.50
CA ASP A 393 5.14 25.82 -11.04
C ASP A 393 4.27 26.63 -10.05
N SER A 394 3.82 27.80 -10.49
CA SER A 394 2.85 28.61 -9.77
C SER A 394 1.51 27.91 -9.55
N ALA A 395 1.17 26.86 -10.33
CA ALA A 395 -0.13 26.20 -10.26
C ALA A 395 -0.26 25.28 -9.04
N GLY A 396 0.76 24.46 -8.73
CA GLY A 396 0.74 23.61 -7.53
C GLY A 396 0.69 24.42 -6.22
N ARG A 397 1.43 25.53 -6.17
CA ARG A 397 1.34 26.50 -5.06
C ARG A 397 0.02 27.23 -5.02
N GLY A 398 -0.59 27.51 -6.18
CA GLY A 398 -1.96 28.00 -6.28
C GLY A 398 -2.98 27.05 -5.67
N VAL A 399 -2.86 25.73 -5.92
CA VAL A 399 -3.72 24.71 -5.27
C VAL A 399 -3.58 24.75 -3.77
N TYR A 400 -2.34 24.74 -3.28
CA TYR A 400 -2.07 24.77 -1.83
C TYR A 400 -2.75 25.98 -1.17
N TRP A 401 -2.52 27.18 -1.72
CA TRP A 401 -3.09 28.40 -1.17
C TRP A 401 -4.61 28.51 -1.37
N ALA A 402 -5.15 27.94 -2.45
CA ALA A 402 -6.60 27.88 -2.66
C ALA A 402 -7.27 26.98 -1.62
N ASN A 403 -6.66 25.84 -1.28
CA ASN A 403 -7.14 25.00 -0.18
C ASN A 403 -7.13 25.79 1.14
N TYR A 404 -6.07 26.56 1.41
CA TYR A 404 -5.98 27.39 2.62
C TYR A 404 -7.07 28.48 2.69
N THR A 405 -7.36 29.19 1.60
CA THR A 405 -8.41 30.23 1.53
C THR A 405 -9.81 29.67 1.64
N ASP A 406 -10.00 28.41 1.24
CA ASP A 406 -11.30 27.83 0.97
C ASP A 406 -11.82 26.91 2.11
N ALA A 407 -11.54 27.22 3.37
CA ALA A 407 -12.18 26.52 4.48
C ALA A 407 -13.73 26.69 4.48
N THR A 408 -14.29 27.64 3.70
CA THR A 408 -15.72 28.01 3.73
C THR A 408 -16.48 27.87 2.41
N LEU A 409 -15.84 27.92 1.23
CA LEU A 409 -16.50 27.72 -0.07
C LEU A 409 -16.39 26.23 -0.44
N ARG A 410 -17.40 25.78 -1.18
CA ARG A 410 -17.67 24.35 -1.44
C ARG A 410 -17.01 23.91 -2.74
N ASP A 411 -15.74 24.23 -2.95
CA ASP A 411 -15.06 23.74 -4.14
C ASP A 411 -14.72 22.25 -4.00
N THR A 412 -14.98 21.49 -5.05
CA THR A 412 -14.71 20.06 -5.18
C THR A 412 -13.22 19.75 -5.41
N ARG A 413 -12.39 20.79 -5.48
CA ARG A 413 -10.95 20.72 -5.79
C ARG A 413 -10.03 20.65 -4.56
N LYS A 414 -10.58 20.48 -3.36
CA LYS A 414 -9.81 20.37 -2.10
C LYS A 414 -8.89 19.15 -2.10
N LYS A 415 -7.63 19.37 -2.44
CA LYS A 415 -6.58 18.33 -2.38
C LYS A 415 -6.03 18.25 -0.96
N LYS A 416 -6.70 17.44 -0.14
CA LYS A 416 -6.40 17.17 1.28
C LYS A 416 -5.08 16.39 1.52
N THR A 417 -4.28 16.22 0.48
CA THR A 417 -3.03 15.46 0.48
C THR A 417 -1.81 16.35 0.33
N CYS A 418 -1.98 17.64 0.01
CA CYS A 418 -0.87 18.54 -0.26
C CYS A 418 -0.04 18.78 0.99
N GLY A 419 1.27 18.54 0.92
CA GLY A 419 2.21 19.07 1.91
C GLY A 419 2.36 20.59 1.77
N ASP A 420 2.95 21.22 2.79
CA ASP A 420 3.40 22.61 2.66
C ASP A 420 4.50 22.70 1.58
N PRO A 421 4.27 23.40 0.46
CA PRO A 421 5.25 23.47 -0.63
C PRO A 421 6.55 24.18 -0.19
N TYR A 422 6.50 24.94 0.91
CA TYR A 422 7.64 25.61 1.52
C TYR A 422 8.30 24.79 2.63
N ARG A 423 7.74 23.62 2.95
CA ARG A 423 8.26 22.64 3.91
C ARG A 423 8.46 23.19 5.33
N PHE A 424 7.66 24.16 5.77
CA PHE A 424 7.72 24.67 7.13
C PHE A 424 6.88 23.82 8.10
N ILE A 425 5.73 23.35 7.64
CA ILE A 425 4.71 22.70 8.47
C ILE A 425 4.17 21.42 7.83
N ASP A 426 3.41 20.64 8.59
CA ASP A 426 2.63 19.52 8.04
C ASP A 426 1.50 20.02 7.14
N GLY A 427 1.09 19.20 6.16
CA GLY A 427 -0.14 19.37 5.40
C GLY A 427 -1.38 18.73 6.07
N PRO A 428 -2.58 18.87 5.48
CA PRO A 428 -2.89 19.77 4.37
C PRO A 428 -2.93 21.26 4.78
N ALA A 429 -2.92 22.15 3.78
CA ALA A 429 -2.85 23.59 3.97
C ALA A 429 -3.94 24.15 4.88
N GLU A 430 -5.19 23.72 4.68
CA GLU A 430 -6.35 24.24 5.37
C GLU A 430 -6.41 23.89 6.86
N GLN A 431 -5.78 22.78 7.25
CA GLN A 431 -5.75 22.29 8.61
C GLN A 431 -4.69 21.18 8.71
N PRO A 432 -3.44 21.51 9.09
CA PRO A 432 -2.37 20.54 9.23
C PRO A 432 -2.79 19.36 10.12
N GLY A 433 -2.49 18.15 9.65
CA GLY A 433 -2.85 16.92 10.36
C GLY A 433 -4.32 16.51 10.30
N SER A 434 -5.14 17.16 9.48
CA SER A 434 -6.53 16.76 9.26
C SER A 434 -6.69 15.77 8.10
N GLU A 435 -7.94 15.37 7.86
CA GLU A 435 -8.33 14.66 6.63
C GLU A 435 -7.49 13.39 6.39
N TYR A 436 -6.86 13.24 5.22
CA TYR A 436 -6.08 12.05 4.87
C TYR A 436 -4.82 11.86 5.73
N ALA A 437 -4.29 12.94 6.30
CA ALA A 437 -3.19 12.84 7.26
C ALA A 437 -3.67 12.08 8.51
N ALA A 438 -4.78 12.53 9.11
CA ALA A 438 -5.34 11.97 10.33
C ALA A 438 -6.02 10.60 10.14
N CYS A 439 -6.95 10.48 9.19
CA CYS A 439 -7.79 9.27 9.07
C CYS A 439 -7.01 8.07 8.56
N CYS A 440 -6.09 8.34 7.63
CA CYS A 440 -5.76 7.35 6.63
C CYS A 440 -4.25 7.13 6.52
N SER A 441 -3.39 8.00 7.05
CA SER A 441 -1.94 7.87 6.89
C SER A 441 -1.21 7.68 8.22
N THR A 442 -1.59 8.46 9.24
CA THR A 442 -0.81 8.55 10.49
C THR A 442 -0.70 7.21 11.22
N GLY A 443 -1.80 6.47 11.37
CA GLY A 443 -1.78 5.19 12.06
C GLY A 443 -0.83 4.19 11.40
N ILE A 444 -0.84 4.14 10.07
CA ILE A 444 0.04 3.28 9.27
C ILE A 444 1.50 3.69 9.50
N TYR A 445 1.82 4.98 9.39
CA TYR A 445 3.20 5.47 9.53
C TYR A 445 3.75 5.28 10.95
N VAL A 446 2.93 5.56 11.95
CA VAL A 446 3.26 5.28 13.35
C VAL A 446 3.50 3.79 13.56
N SER A 447 2.66 2.91 13.01
CA SER A 447 2.83 1.46 13.18
C SER A 447 4.07 0.92 12.45
N ILE A 448 4.45 1.49 11.31
CA ILE A 448 5.71 1.15 10.62
C ILE A 448 6.90 1.65 11.44
N GLY A 449 6.86 2.89 11.92
CA GLY A 449 7.88 3.44 12.80
C GLY A 449 8.04 2.60 14.07
N LEU A 450 6.94 2.14 14.67
CA LEU A 450 6.96 1.22 15.80
C LEU A 450 7.65 -0.10 15.44
N ALA A 451 7.29 -0.72 14.31
CA ALA A 451 7.91 -1.95 13.85
C ALA A 451 9.43 -1.79 13.70
N MET A 452 9.88 -0.65 13.14
CA MET A 452 11.31 -0.32 13.05
C MET A 452 11.98 -0.11 14.42
N LYS A 453 11.26 0.31 15.46
CA LYS A 453 11.83 0.45 16.81
C LYS A 453 11.99 -0.89 17.53
N ILE A 454 11.03 -1.79 17.37
CA ILE A 454 11.01 -3.08 18.09
C ILE A 454 11.68 -4.23 17.34
N TRP A 455 11.93 -4.07 16.04
CA TRP A 455 12.48 -5.12 15.19
C TRP A 455 13.70 -4.61 14.41
N PRO A 456 14.93 -4.86 14.91
CA PRO A 456 16.16 -4.35 14.29
C PRO A 456 16.34 -4.76 12.83
N GLU A 457 15.97 -5.98 12.46
CA GLU A 457 16.07 -6.46 11.08
C GLU A 457 15.08 -5.73 10.16
N PHE A 458 13.89 -5.38 10.65
CA PHE A 458 12.94 -4.53 9.92
C PHE A 458 13.49 -3.11 9.76
N ARG A 459 14.07 -2.51 10.80
CA ARG A 459 14.75 -1.20 10.71
C ARG A 459 15.85 -1.21 9.65
N SER A 460 16.67 -2.25 9.66
CA SER A 460 17.79 -2.44 8.75
C SER A 460 17.36 -2.63 7.29
N ALA A 461 16.26 -3.36 7.06
CA ALA A 461 15.68 -3.53 5.74
C ALA A 461 14.98 -2.25 5.25
N ALA A 462 14.23 -1.55 6.12
CA ALA A 462 13.53 -0.31 5.77
C ALA A 462 14.49 0.84 5.49
N ASN A 463 15.58 0.99 6.25
CA ASN A 463 16.57 2.05 6.08
C ASN A 463 15.98 3.48 6.01
N ASN A 464 14.93 3.74 6.80
CA ASN A 464 14.21 5.02 6.79
C ASN A 464 14.10 5.63 8.20
N ASN A 465 15.12 6.35 8.65
CA ASN A 465 15.07 7.03 9.95
C ASN A 465 14.02 8.15 10.00
N MET A 466 13.59 8.72 8.86
CA MET A 466 12.55 9.75 8.84
C MET A 466 11.20 9.20 9.29
N MET A 467 10.88 7.95 8.94
CA MET A 467 9.66 7.29 9.39
C MET A 467 9.62 7.10 10.91
N ILE A 468 10.74 6.67 11.52
CA ILE A 468 10.86 6.56 12.98
C ILE A 468 10.64 7.92 13.63
N ARG A 469 11.37 8.94 13.17
CA ARG A 469 11.29 10.29 13.72
C ARG A 469 9.90 10.90 13.57
N PHE A 470 9.21 10.59 12.47
CA PHE A 470 7.83 11.01 12.26
C PHE A 470 6.90 10.35 13.28
N ALA A 471 7.02 9.04 13.47
CA ALA A 471 6.25 8.29 14.45
C ALA A 471 6.48 8.79 15.88
N ASP A 472 7.75 8.97 16.28
CA ASP A 472 8.15 9.55 17.59
C ASP A 472 7.50 10.91 17.81
N ARG A 473 7.62 11.82 16.83
CA ARG A 473 7.03 13.16 16.91
C ARG A 473 5.51 13.11 17.14
N ILE A 474 4.79 12.24 16.43
CA ILE A 474 3.35 12.10 16.59
C ILE A 474 3.00 11.53 17.97
N MET A 475 3.71 10.50 18.42
CA MET A 475 3.38 9.75 19.64
C MET A 475 3.85 10.43 20.93
N ASP A 476 5.00 11.11 20.91
CA ASP A 476 5.59 11.79 22.07
C ASP A 476 4.88 13.12 22.40
N GLY A 477 3.81 13.44 21.68
CA GLY A 477 2.90 14.55 21.97
C GLY A 477 3.27 15.87 21.32
N ALA A 478 4.33 15.93 20.51
CA ALA A 478 4.55 17.08 19.62
C ALA A 478 3.44 17.14 18.55
N GLY A 479 2.95 15.99 18.10
CA GLY A 479 1.82 15.92 17.17
C GLY A 479 2.13 16.60 15.84
N TRP A 480 1.12 17.27 15.28
CA TRP A 480 1.24 17.98 14.01
C TRP A 480 1.93 19.32 14.19
N TRP A 481 2.88 19.59 13.32
CA TRP A 481 3.63 20.82 13.27
C TRP A 481 2.90 21.85 12.45
N THR A 482 2.56 22.94 13.12
CA THR A 482 2.00 24.14 12.52
C THR A 482 2.91 25.35 12.71
N GLN A 483 4.09 25.14 13.33
CA GLN A 483 5.13 26.12 13.54
C GLN A 483 6.53 25.44 13.58
N PRO A 484 7.62 26.18 13.27
CA PRO A 484 7.63 27.58 12.85
C PRO A 484 7.12 27.74 11.42
N ASP A 485 6.12 28.59 11.24
CA ASP A 485 5.55 28.92 9.93
C ASP A 485 5.85 30.38 9.59
N GLN A 486 6.73 30.58 8.62
CA GLN A 486 7.15 31.92 8.23
C GLN A 486 6.17 32.59 7.27
N CYS A 487 5.25 31.82 6.68
CA CYS A 487 4.33 32.33 5.69
C CYS A 487 3.23 33.15 6.35
N ALA A 488 2.91 34.30 5.75
CA ALA A 488 1.84 35.17 6.21
C ALA A 488 0.47 34.51 5.98
N ALA A 489 -0.44 34.70 6.94
CA ALA A 489 -1.85 34.36 6.78
C ALA A 489 -2.50 35.21 5.67
N ILE A 490 -3.68 34.79 5.21
CA ILE A 490 -4.48 35.53 4.23
C ILE A 490 -4.66 36.97 4.70
N ASP A 491 -4.45 37.92 3.79
CA ASP A 491 -4.68 39.32 4.08
C ASP A 491 -6.17 39.56 4.36
N PRO A 492 -6.54 40.14 5.52
CA PRO A 492 -7.93 40.32 5.89
C PRO A 492 -8.69 41.28 4.97
N ARG A 493 -7.99 42.01 4.09
CA ARG A 493 -8.58 42.86 3.05
C ARG A 493 -8.93 42.10 1.78
N GLU A 494 -8.55 40.83 1.65
CA GLU A 494 -8.96 40.01 0.51
C GLU A 494 -10.48 39.84 0.48
N SER A 495 -11.03 39.78 -0.73
CA SER A 495 -12.45 39.53 -0.91
C SER A 495 -12.76 38.06 -0.59
N SER A 496 -14.00 37.77 -0.20
CA SER A 496 -14.48 36.39 -0.07
C SER A 496 -14.52 35.62 -1.40
N GLU A 497 -14.30 36.29 -2.53
CA GLU A 497 -14.23 35.72 -3.88
C GLU A 497 -12.78 35.52 -4.35
N CYS A 498 -11.78 35.85 -3.51
CA CYS A 498 -10.38 35.58 -3.82
C CYS A 498 -10.15 34.06 -3.94
N ASN A 499 -9.64 33.64 -5.10
CA ASN A 499 -9.21 32.26 -5.35
C ASN A 499 -7.86 32.25 -6.11
N PRO A 500 -6.75 31.85 -5.47
CA PRO A 500 -5.42 31.90 -6.09
C PRO A 500 -5.18 30.77 -7.12
N TYR A 501 -6.09 29.80 -7.30
CA TYR A 501 -5.88 28.62 -8.17
C TYR A 501 -6.37 28.79 -9.62
N THR A 502 -7.23 29.75 -9.95
CA THR A 502 -7.78 29.91 -11.31
C THR A 502 -6.75 30.52 -12.27
N ALA A 503 -5.78 29.69 -12.64
CA ALA A 503 -4.69 29.95 -13.56
C ALA A 503 -5.21 30.57 -14.87
N GLY A 504 -4.76 31.79 -15.15
CA GLY A 504 -4.93 32.47 -16.42
C GLY A 504 -5.94 33.62 -16.46
N LYS A 505 -6.91 33.72 -15.52
CA LYS A 505 -7.88 34.84 -15.52
C LYS A 505 -8.31 35.37 -14.15
N ALA A 506 -8.10 34.67 -13.03
CA ALA A 506 -8.68 35.08 -11.73
C ALA A 506 -7.69 35.26 -10.55
N ALA A 507 -6.38 35.31 -10.81
CA ALA A 507 -5.48 36.08 -9.94
C ALA A 507 -5.95 37.55 -9.80
N SER A 508 -6.83 38.03 -10.69
CA SER A 508 -7.44 39.36 -10.60
C SER A 508 -8.41 39.56 -9.43
N THR A 509 -8.92 38.50 -8.77
CA THR A 509 -9.82 38.68 -7.61
C THR A 509 -9.08 38.71 -6.27
N CYS A 510 -7.84 38.21 -6.23
CA CYS A 510 -6.98 38.31 -5.05
C CYS A 510 -6.05 39.52 -5.19
N GLN A 511 -6.44 40.65 -4.59
CA GLN A 511 -5.73 41.91 -4.78
C GLN A 511 -4.33 41.90 -4.14
N TYR A 512 -4.13 41.09 -3.09
CA TYR A 512 -2.93 41.09 -2.26
C TYR A 512 -2.15 39.78 -2.29
N PHE A 513 -2.61 38.76 -3.03
CA PHE A 513 -1.89 37.51 -3.23
C PHE A 513 -0.56 37.74 -3.97
N GLY A 514 0.52 37.21 -3.40
CA GLY A 514 1.90 37.45 -3.85
C GLY A 514 2.50 38.78 -3.39
N LEU A 515 1.73 39.65 -2.74
CA LEU A 515 2.20 40.91 -2.17
C LEU A 515 2.31 40.83 -0.64
N THR A 516 1.22 40.49 0.05
CA THR A 516 1.16 40.46 1.51
C THR A 516 0.91 39.06 2.09
N TRP A 517 0.58 38.09 1.24
CA TRP A 517 0.43 36.68 1.59
C TRP A 517 0.57 35.82 0.33
N GLY A 518 0.56 34.50 0.45
CA GLY A 518 0.57 33.63 -0.73
C GLY A 518 1.97 33.30 -1.26
N HIS A 519 2.06 32.97 -2.55
CA HIS A 519 3.33 32.64 -3.21
C HIS A 519 4.04 33.91 -3.71
N ASN A 520 5.28 34.12 -3.27
CA ASN A 520 6.18 35.15 -3.76
C ASN A 520 6.94 34.64 -4.99
N SER A 521 6.54 35.13 -6.18
CA SER A 521 7.14 34.74 -7.46
C SER A 521 8.59 35.20 -7.63
N ASN A 522 9.04 36.21 -6.88
CA ASN A 522 10.41 36.73 -6.97
C ASN A 522 11.41 35.82 -6.24
N THR A 523 11.01 35.29 -5.09
CA THR A 523 11.87 34.41 -4.26
C THR A 523 11.60 32.94 -4.50
N ASN A 524 10.57 32.62 -5.27
CA ASN A 524 10.05 31.26 -5.45
C ASN A 524 9.60 30.64 -4.10
N ASP A 525 9.19 31.47 -3.14
CA ASP A 525 8.87 31.12 -1.75
C ASP A 525 7.44 31.58 -1.36
N CYS A 526 7.06 31.51 -0.10
CA CYS A 526 5.89 32.22 0.40
C CYS A 526 6.23 33.68 0.73
N VAL A 527 5.21 34.55 0.73
CA VAL A 527 5.33 35.86 1.35
C VAL A 527 5.44 35.65 2.86
N THR A 528 6.56 36.09 3.42
CA THR A 528 6.86 35.98 4.85
C THR A 528 6.11 37.01 5.67
N LEU A 529 6.02 36.81 6.99
CA LEU A 529 5.44 37.81 7.91
C LEU A 529 6.14 39.18 7.82
N ALA A 530 7.46 39.20 7.62
CA ALA A 530 8.23 40.43 7.49
C ALA A 530 7.92 41.16 6.18
N GLU A 531 7.81 40.43 5.07
CA GLU A 531 7.43 41.00 3.77
C GLU A 531 5.98 41.50 3.79
N ALA A 532 5.06 40.75 4.39
CA ALA A 532 3.67 41.15 4.58
C ALA A 532 3.57 42.48 5.36
N GLN A 533 4.34 42.61 6.44
CA GLN A 533 4.41 43.84 7.23
C GLN A 533 4.95 45.02 6.42
N ALA A 534 6.02 44.80 5.66
CA ALA A 534 6.61 45.83 4.78
C ALA A 534 5.63 46.30 3.69
N ASN A 535 4.71 45.42 3.28
CA ASN A 535 3.69 45.68 2.26
C ASN A 535 2.34 46.11 2.86
N ASN A 536 2.32 46.63 4.10
CA ASN A 536 1.13 47.16 4.77
C ASN A 536 -0.03 46.16 4.89
N TRP A 537 0.23 44.90 5.24
CA TRP A 537 -0.81 43.91 5.55
C TRP A 537 -1.83 44.46 6.56
N GLY A 538 -3.12 44.31 6.28
CA GLY A 538 -4.22 44.67 7.19
C GLY A 538 -4.29 46.13 7.65
N ASP A 539 -3.74 47.09 6.89
CA ASP A 539 -3.78 48.55 7.19
C ASP A 539 -3.25 48.91 8.59
N GLY A 540 -2.07 48.39 8.93
CA GLY A 540 -1.41 48.65 10.22
C GLY A 540 -1.66 47.58 11.29
N GLN A 541 -2.31 46.48 10.92
CA GLN A 541 -2.35 45.27 11.74
C GLN A 541 -1.00 44.52 11.66
N THR A 542 -0.61 43.87 12.76
CA THR A 542 0.54 42.97 12.77
C THR A 542 0.17 41.69 12.01
N PRO A 543 0.93 41.29 10.97
CA PRO A 543 0.71 40.02 10.29
C PRO A 543 0.69 38.85 11.26
N SER A 544 -0.27 37.95 11.10
CA SER A 544 -0.31 36.69 11.83
C SER A 544 0.30 35.56 10.99
N PRO A 545 0.99 34.58 11.60
CA PRO A 545 1.31 33.34 10.92
C PRO A 545 0.03 32.65 10.43
N ARG A 546 0.13 31.80 9.40
CA ARG A 546 -1.05 31.04 8.92
C ARG A 546 -1.75 30.29 10.06
N TRP A 547 -0.96 29.83 11.03
CA TRP A 547 -1.40 29.09 12.20
C TRP A 547 -0.80 29.69 13.47
N THR A 548 -1.62 30.03 14.47
CA THR A 548 -1.14 30.67 15.71
C THR A 548 -0.79 29.68 16.82
N ALA A 549 -1.29 28.45 16.76
CA ALA A 549 -0.88 27.37 17.66
C ALA A 549 0.41 26.72 17.14
N GLN A 550 1.34 26.39 18.04
CA GLN A 550 2.59 25.70 17.68
C GLN A 550 2.33 24.25 17.22
N HIS A 551 1.35 23.62 17.86
CA HIS A 551 0.88 22.29 17.58
C HIS A 551 -0.65 22.29 17.58
N LEU A 552 -1.26 21.69 16.57
CA LEU A 552 -2.65 21.28 16.68
C LEU A 552 -2.65 20.03 17.55
N THR A 553 -2.85 20.22 18.86
CA THR A 553 -3.10 19.14 19.82
C THR A 553 -4.49 18.53 19.61
N GLY A 554 -4.91 18.37 18.36
CA GLY A 554 -5.74 17.24 18.02
C GLY A 554 -4.83 16.03 18.07
N ARG A 555 -4.51 15.53 19.27
CA ARG A 555 -4.30 14.09 19.37
C ARG A 555 -5.49 13.50 18.61
N PRO A 556 -5.31 12.63 17.60
CA PRO A 556 -6.39 11.71 17.29
C PRO A 556 -6.82 11.22 18.67
N THR A 557 -8.11 11.27 19.01
CA THR A 557 -8.58 10.74 20.29
C THR A 557 -8.38 9.22 20.29
N LEU A 558 -7.13 8.78 20.31
CA LEU A 558 -6.61 7.64 21.03
C LEU A 558 -6.88 8.00 22.47
N ASP A 559 -8.12 7.74 22.84
CA ASP A 559 -8.54 7.62 24.21
C ASP A 559 -7.43 6.90 24.97
N ARG A 560 -6.82 7.54 25.98
CA ARG A 560 -5.69 6.96 26.73
C ARG A 560 -6.08 5.69 27.46
N GLU A 561 -7.38 5.39 27.53
CA GLU A 561 -7.94 4.12 27.99
C GLU A 561 -7.85 2.99 26.93
N LYS A 562 -7.28 3.24 25.74
CA LYS A 562 -7.09 2.22 24.70
C LYS A 562 -5.65 1.66 24.69
N PRO A 563 -5.45 0.35 24.47
CA PRO A 563 -4.17 -0.36 24.59
C PRO A 563 -2.96 0.18 23.79
N GLY A 564 -3.14 1.08 22.82
CA GLY A 564 -2.08 1.48 21.90
C GLY A 564 -1.02 2.44 22.46
N ALA A 565 -1.39 3.32 23.41
CA ALA A 565 -0.43 4.26 24.01
C ALA A 565 0.52 3.55 25.00
N GLU A 566 0.02 2.55 25.72
CA GLU A 566 0.81 1.73 26.64
C GLU A 566 1.86 0.91 25.89
N LEU A 567 1.51 0.34 24.73
CA LEU A 567 2.47 -0.36 23.86
C LEU A 567 3.62 0.56 23.46
N TRP A 568 3.34 1.81 23.05
CA TRP A 568 4.39 2.75 22.66
C TRP A 568 5.36 3.04 23.81
N ASP A 569 4.84 3.31 25.01
CA ASP A 569 5.66 3.57 26.19
C ASP A 569 6.46 2.32 26.64
N MET A 570 5.86 1.12 26.54
CA MET A 570 6.54 -0.16 26.80
C MET A 570 7.73 -0.35 25.87
N PHE A 571 7.55 -0.10 24.57
CA PHE A 571 8.60 -0.29 23.57
C PHE A 571 9.64 0.83 23.56
N ALA A 572 9.24 2.06 23.87
CA ALA A 572 10.18 3.17 24.05
C ALA A 572 11.16 2.90 25.20
N ALA A 573 10.72 2.23 26.27
CA ALA A 573 11.59 1.84 27.37
C ALA A 573 12.60 0.74 26.98
N GLU A 574 12.21 -0.20 26.12
CA GLU A 574 13.08 -1.28 25.62
C GLU A 574 14.06 -0.82 24.53
N ALA A 575 13.66 0.14 23.68
CA ALA A 575 14.45 0.60 22.53
C ALA A 575 15.56 1.60 22.87
N ASN A 576 15.57 2.20 24.07
CA ASN A 576 16.55 3.23 24.46
C ASN A 576 17.96 2.70 24.84
N GLY A 577 18.29 1.46 24.46
CA GLY A 577 19.64 0.91 24.57
C GLY A 577 20.51 1.35 23.38
N GLU A 578 21.27 2.43 23.56
CA GLU A 578 22.36 2.94 22.69
C GLU A 578 22.12 2.84 21.17
N ASP A 579 21.54 3.89 20.56
CA ASP A 579 21.58 4.08 19.11
C ASP A 579 23.03 4.20 18.64
N GLU A 580 23.60 3.11 18.10
CA GLU A 580 24.81 3.22 17.29
C GLU A 580 24.50 4.06 16.04
N PRO A 581 25.33 5.07 15.72
CA PRO A 581 25.14 5.87 14.53
C PRO A 581 25.26 4.99 13.29
N ILE A 582 24.14 4.84 12.57
CA ILE A 582 24.13 4.23 11.24
C ILE A 582 25.14 5.00 10.36
N PRO A 583 26.13 4.32 9.76
CA PRO A 583 27.13 5.00 8.94
C PRO A 583 26.44 5.82 7.85
N ALA A 584 26.88 7.08 7.69
CA ALA A 584 26.33 7.99 6.70
C ALA A 584 26.26 7.32 5.31
N PRO A 585 25.19 7.55 4.54
CA PRO A 585 25.03 6.95 3.23
C PRO A 585 26.26 7.22 2.37
N ASN A 586 26.84 6.16 1.82
CA ASN A 586 27.93 6.28 0.85
C ASN A 586 27.45 7.20 -0.27
N LYS A 587 28.28 8.22 -0.61
CA LYS A 587 28.00 9.13 -1.72
C LYS A 587 27.58 8.32 -2.96
N PRO A 588 26.56 8.77 -3.71
CA PRO A 588 26.04 8.01 -4.84
C PRO A 588 27.18 7.69 -5.81
N PHE A 589 27.27 6.41 -6.19
CA PHE A 589 28.09 5.97 -7.31
C PHE A 589 27.68 6.79 -8.54
N LYS A 590 28.59 7.66 -8.99
CA LYS A 590 28.48 8.22 -10.34
C LYS A 590 28.72 7.07 -11.30
N ASN A 591 27.68 6.62 -11.99
CA ASN A 591 27.79 5.67 -13.09
C ASN A 591 28.76 6.27 -14.15
N GLN A 592 29.83 5.53 -14.43
CA GLN A 592 30.58 5.60 -15.69
C GLN A 592 29.95 4.62 -16.68
#